data_AF-A0A533V5L3-F1
#
_entry.id   AF-A0A533V5L3-F1
#
_cell.length_a   1.000
_cell.length_b   1.000
_cell.length_c   1.000
_cell.angle_alpha   90.00
_cell.angle_beta   90.00
_cell.angle_gamma   90.00
#
_symmetry.space_group_name_H-M   'P 1'
#
loop_
_entity.id
_entity.type
_entity.pdbx_description
1 polymer ?
#
loop_
_entity_poly.entity_id
_entity_poly.type
_entity_poly.pdbx_seq_one_letter_code
_entity_poly.pdbx_strand_id
1 'polypeptide(L)'
;MSEDSVTDIHRRWYFTLLNPSSYKTSAAISIIASLGIIGINYTSYSHFTELIIHFVIATGITAGGFFLDLFLLKGTPTNKISKVIHVAAFSSSLWLVTILLGLLANNIFSKNSDIVNYDLAGMFVASGLRYGIFVSVFGSRIIRSVLISFIMPTIFFTNLLPYTSTFTLHDRVTELVMGSLIFTVGVVWSILTDRAGCPNFKSTFRILQAFLSAWTENRQEKMEDIFESRSKVDEIRTRMMKFERQDGKQVFVVLPDIHPGPFNPIGGSNLPHKLFNFFQKNAIVLHSISDHSLNLPTISEVNKYLESLKNLIIKNSGNECSLPLQTKSNDFTLTCLNFNTSVFMIISKDSGMEDLPYSIREKVEEYVKEAGFSDIMIVDAHNALGKKISSEEETILCDLALSSLKKLKSLKYHSYRIGYAN
;
A
#
# COMPACT_ATOMS: atom_id res chain seq x y z
N MET A 1 26.43 4.07 25.72
CA MET A 1 25.55 5.08 25.10
C MET A 1 24.76 4.34 24.04
N SER A 2 23.49 4.04 24.31
CA SER A 2 22.62 3.37 23.34
C SER A 2 22.41 4.30 22.16
N GLU A 3 22.78 3.86 20.95
CA GLU A 3 22.44 4.57 19.72
C GLU A 3 20.92 4.82 19.69
N ASP A 4 20.56 6.06 19.42
CA ASP A 4 19.18 6.52 19.39
C ASP A 4 18.41 5.76 18.30
N SER A 5 17.46 4.92 18.74
CA SER A 5 16.60 4.10 17.89
C SER A 5 15.89 4.88 16.78
N VAL A 6 15.61 6.18 17.00
CA VAL A 6 15.00 7.06 16.00
C VAL A 6 15.99 7.39 14.90
N THR A 7 17.23 7.71 15.27
CA THR A 7 18.33 7.95 14.33
C THR A 7 18.65 6.70 13.50
N ASP A 8 18.53 5.51 14.11
CA ASP A 8 18.76 4.23 13.42
C ASP A 8 17.64 3.89 12.42
N ILE A 9 16.38 4.23 12.71
CA ILE A 9 15.28 4.15 11.74
C ILE A 9 15.56 5.09 10.55
N HIS A 10 15.90 6.36 10.80
CA HIS A 10 16.21 7.31 9.73
C HIS A 10 17.41 6.88 8.87
N ARG A 11 18.46 6.31 9.49
CA ARG A 11 19.63 5.76 8.79
C ARG A 11 19.27 4.55 7.93
N ARG A 12 18.36 3.69 8.40
CA ARG A 12 17.83 2.52 7.67
C ARG A 12 17.07 2.92 6.39
N TRP A 13 16.46 4.10 6.39
CA TRP A 13 15.76 4.66 5.23
C TRP A 13 16.60 5.68 4.44
N TYR A 14 17.85 5.96 4.81
CA TYR A 14 18.70 6.94 4.10
C TYR A 14 18.91 6.58 2.63
N PHE A 15 18.99 5.29 2.29
CA PHE A 15 19.04 4.82 0.91
C PHE A 15 17.74 5.05 0.12
N THR A 16 16.61 5.34 0.79
CA THR A 16 15.38 5.78 0.11
C THR A 16 15.40 7.27 -0.28
N LEU A 17 16.37 8.05 0.22
CA LEU A 17 16.61 9.44 -0.17
C LEU A 17 17.46 9.55 -1.44
N LEU A 18 18.33 8.57 -1.74
CA LEU A 18 18.89 8.36 -3.08
C LEU A 18 17.77 7.83 -3.98
N ASN A 19 16.88 8.71 -4.40
CA ASN A 19 15.61 8.28 -4.94
C ASN A 19 15.63 8.24 -6.48
N PRO A 20 15.74 7.06 -7.12
CA PRO A 20 15.41 6.90 -8.54
C PRO A 20 13.95 7.29 -8.87
N SER A 21 13.11 7.65 -7.87
CA SER A 21 11.76 8.18 -8.07
C SER A 21 11.69 9.59 -8.66
N SER A 22 12.78 10.35 -8.68
CA SER A 22 12.73 11.66 -9.35
C SER A 22 12.63 11.44 -10.85
N TYR A 23 11.59 12.00 -11.47
CA TYR A 23 11.41 11.95 -12.92
C TYR A 23 12.63 12.55 -13.65
N LYS A 24 13.38 13.47 -13.02
CA LYS A 24 14.63 14.03 -13.57
C LYS A 24 15.73 12.97 -13.66
N THR A 25 15.90 12.16 -12.61
CA THR A 25 16.86 11.04 -12.60
C THR A 25 16.50 10.01 -13.65
N SER A 26 15.21 9.67 -13.77
CA SER A 26 14.75 8.75 -14.81
C SER A 26 14.89 9.31 -16.22
N ALA A 27 14.67 10.62 -16.42
CA ALA A 27 14.95 11.27 -17.69
C ALA A 27 16.44 11.15 -18.04
N ALA A 28 17.34 11.44 -17.09
CA ALA A 28 18.77 11.28 -17.29
C ALA A 28 19.16 9.83 -17.62
N ILE A 29 18.64 8.85 -16.87
CA ILE A 29 18.86 7.42 -17.15
C ILE A 29 18.41 7.05 -18.56
N SER A 30 17.22 7.49 -18.97
CA SER A 30 16.71 7.17 -20.31
C SER A 30 17.55 7.78 -21.43
N ILE A 31 18.04 9.01 -21.26
CA ILE A 31 18.93 9.67 -22.22
C ILE A 31 20.28 8.95 -22.26
N ILE A 32 20.89 8.70 -21.10
CA ILE A 32 22.17 7.97 -21.01
C ILE A 32 22.06 6.58 -21.63
N ALA A 33 20.98 5.85 -21.36
CA ALA A 33 20.75 4.53 -21.95
C ALA A 33 20.59 4.62 -23.48
N SER A 34 19.84 5.60 -23.97
CA SER A 34 19.65 5.86 -25.41
C SER A 34 20.98 6.18 -26.09
N LEU A 35 21.79 7.06 -25.49
CA LEU A 35 23.13 7.36 -25.98
C LEU A 35 24.04 6.13 -25.90
N GLY A 36 23.95 5.32 -24.85
CA GLY A 36 24.68 4.05 -24.75
C GLY A 36 24.37 3.09 -25.89
N ILE A 37 23.10 2.97 -26.30
CA ILE A 37 22.69 2.12 -27.43
C ILE A 37 23.34 2.59 -28.73
N ILE A 38 23.31 3.91 -29.00
CA ILE A 38 24.01 4.49 -30.17
C ILE A 38 25.53 4.27 -30.07
N GLY A 39 26.11 4.52 -28.89
CA GLY A 39 27.55 4.47 -28.67
C GLY A 39 28.14 3.07 -28.80
N ILE A 40 27.41 2.02 -28.41
CA ILE A 40 27.84 0.64 -28.63
C ILE A 40 27.86 0.29 -30.12
N ASN A 41 26.96 0.89 -30.90
CA ASN A 41 26.87 0.73 -32.34
C ASN A 41 27.90 1.59 -33.13
N TYR A 42 28.91 2.19 -32.48
CA TYR A 42 29.82 3.14 -33.12
C TYR A 42 30.53 2.59 -34.36
N THR A 43 30.85 1.29 -34.38
CA THR A 43 31.54 0.62 -35.50
C THR A 43 30.67 0.51 -36.76
N SER A 44 29.35 0.66 -36.61
CA SER A 44 28.40 0.60 -37.71
C SER A 44 28.33 1.91 -38.51
N TYR A 45 28.81 3.03 -37.95
CA TYR A 45 28.78 4.33 -38.61
C TYR A 45 30.08 4.64 -39.34
N SER A 46 29.97 5.26 -40.52
CA SER A 46 31.11 5.48 -41.42
C SER A 46 31.98 6.66 -40.98
N HIS A 47 31.37 7.67 -40.35
CA HIS A 47 32.04 8.90 -39.96
C HIS A 47 31.66 9.35 -38.54
N PHE A 48 32.58 10.03 -37.86
CA PHE A 48 32.31 10.60 -36.54
C PHE A 48 31.16 11.63 -36.55
N THR A 49 30.99 12.34 -37.67
CA THR A 49 29.87 13.26 -37.88
C THR A 49 28.52 12.55 -37.91
N GLU A 50 28.45 11.37 -38.55
CA GLU A 50 27.25 10.52 -38.56
C GLU A 50 26.90 10.08 -37.13
N LEU A 51 27.89 9.62 -36.35
CA LEU A 51 27.70 9.26 -34.94
C LEU A 51 27.15 10.42 -34.09
N ILE A 52 27.66 11.65 -34.26
CA ILE A 52 27.13 12.83 -33.56
C ILE A 52 25.66 13.09 -33.92
N ILE A 53 25.30 12.98 -35.21
CA ILE A 53 23.92 13.16 -35.68
C ILE A 53 23.00 12.14 -35.00
N HIS A 54 23.40 10.86 -34.96
CA HIS A 54 22.63 9.81 -34.28
C HIS A 54 22.45 10.08 -32.78
N PHE A 55 23.46 10.61 -32.08
CA PHE A 55 23.33 11.01 -30.66
C PHE A 55 22.33 12.16 -30.44
N VAL A 56 22.38 13.19 -31.30
CA VAL A 56 21.46 14.34 -31.21
C VAL A 56 20.02 13.89 -31.48
N ILE A 57 19.81 13.10 -32.53
CA ILE A 57 18.50 12.57 -32.87
C ILE A 57 17.99 11.62 -31.78
N ALA A 58 18.84 10.74 -31.23
CA ALA A 58 18.48 9.85 -30.13
C ALA A 58 17.97 10.63 -28.91
N THR A 59 18.65 11.73 -28.55
CA THR A 59 18.21 12.60 -27.46
C THR A 59 16.84 13.23 -27.76
N GLY A 60 16.64 13.71 -28.99
CA GLY A 60 15.37 14.28 -29.45
C GLY A 60 14.21 13.27 -29.44
N ILE A 61 14.44 12.05 -29.95
CA ILE A 61 13.45 10.96 -29.96
C ILE A 61 13.08 10.59 -28.52
N THR A 62 14.06 10.41 -27.64
CA THR A 62 13.79 10.03 -26.25
C THR A 62 13.02 11.12 -25.50
N ALA A 63 13.42 12.38 -25.62
CA ALA A 63 12.71 13.50 -24.99
C ALA A 63 11.29 13.70 -25.56
N GLY A 64 11.15 13.66 -26.88
CA GLY A 64 9.85 13.75 -27.55
C GLY A 64 8.94 12.56 -27.22
N GLY A 65 9.54 11.38 -27.02
CA GLY A 65 8.86 10.15 -26.64
C GLY A 65 8.12 10.26 -25.31
N PHE A 66 8.65 10.99 -24.33
CA PHE A 66 7.95 11.22 -23.06
C PHE A 66 6.60 11.91 -23.26
N PHE A 67 6.56 12.92 -24.13
CA PHE A 67 5.33 13.67 -24.39
C PHE A 67 4.38 12.90 -25.29
N LEU A 68 4.92 12.14 -26.27
CA LEU A 68 4.09 11.31 -27.12
C LEU A 68 3.39 10.21 -26.32
N ASP A 69 4.12 9.47 -25.47
CA ASP A 69 3.53 8.44 -24.61
C ASP A 69 2.48 9.04 -23.66
N LEU A 70 2.76 10.21 -23.07
CA LEU A 70 1.80 10.93 -22.23
C LEU A 70 0.50 11.27 -22.99
N PHE A 71 0.62 11.72 -24.23
CA PHE A 71 -0.52 12.01 -25.10
C PHE A 71 -1.28 10.73 -25.49
N LEU A 72 -0.55 9.72 -25.95
CA LEU A 72 -1.09 8.44 -26.41
C LEU A 72 -1.72 7.62 -25.29
N LEU A 73 -1.38 7.85 -24.02
CA LEU A 73 -1.98 7.21 -22.83
C LEU A 73 -3.04 8.07 -22.13
N LYS A 74 -3.47 9.18 -22.75
CA LYS A 74 -4.52 10.05 -22.20
C LYS A 74 -5.81 9.27 -21.88
N GLY A 75 -6.38 9.57 -20.72
CA GLY A 75 -7.61 8.95 -20.22
C GLY A 75 -7.39 7.63 -19.45
N THR A 76 -6.16 7.16 -19.31
CA THR A 76 -5.84 5.98 -18.50
C THR A 76 -5.74 6.35 -16.99
N PRO A 77 -6.12 5.45 -16.06
CA PRO A 77 -6.18 5.67 -14.62
C PRO A 77 -5.02 6.44 -13.97
N THR A 78 -3.78 6.16 -14.39
CA THR A 78 -2.58 6.68 -13.73
C THR A 78 -1.68 7.47 -14.68
N ASN A 79 -2.23 8.09 -15.72
CA ASN A 79 -1.42 8.80 -16.72
C ASN A 79 -0.75 10.04 -16.13
N LYS A 80 0.58 9.98 -15.92
CA LYS A 80 1.41 11.09 -15.43
C LYS A 80 2.76 11.11 -16.15
N ILE A 81 3.29 12.31 -16.36
CA ILE A 81 4.59 12.51 -17.03
C ILE A 81 5.72 11.77 -16.31
N SER A 82 5.73 11.76 -14.97
CA SER A 82 6.74 11.03 -14.20
C SER A 82 6.72 9.53 -14.49
N LYS A 83 5.53 8.91 -14.50
CA LYS A 83 5.35 7.48 -14.79
C LYS A 83 5.78 7.14 -16.21
N VAL A 84 5.47 8.00 -17.19
CA VAL A 84 5.91 7.81 -18.58
C VAL A 84 7.44 7.89 -18.70
N ILE A 85 8.08 8.84 -18.03
CA ILE A 85 9.54 8.97 -18.02
C ILE A 85 10.18 7.74 -17.34
N HIS A 86 9.61 7.21 -16.26
CA HIS A 86 10.07 5.96 -15.65
C HIS A 86 9.99 4.79 -16.64
N VAL A 87 8.88 4.66 -17.39
CA VAL A 87 8.75 3.63 -18.43
C VAL A 87 9.84 3.76 -19.49
N ALA A 88 10.11 4.98 -19.97
CA ALA A 88 11.16 5.22 -20.93
C ALA A 88 12.55 4.86 -20.37
N ALA A 89 12.84 5.20 -19.11
CA ALA A 89 14.08 4.83 -18.44
C ALA A 89 14.28 3.32 -18.35
N PHE A 90 13.31 2.60 -17.77
CA PHE A 90 13.41 1.15 -17.61
C PHE A 90 13.48 0.42 -18.96
N SER A 91 12.70 0.84 -19.96
CA SER A 91 12.69 0.20 -21.27
C SER A 91 13.97 0.45 -22.08
N SER A 92 14.52 1.67 -22.08
CA SER A 92 15.80 1.97 -22.74
C SER A 92 16.99 1.33 -22.03
N SER A 93 17.00 1.28 -20.69
CA SER A 93 18.03 0.53 -19.96
C SER A 93 17.96 -0.97 -20.24
N LEU A 94 16.75 -1.55 -20.29
CA LEU A 94 16.58 -2.96 -20.62
C LEU A 94 17.02 -3.27 -22.06
N TRP A 95 16.74 -2.37 -23.00
CA TRP A 95 17.25 -2.47 -24.37
C TRP A 95 18.79 -2.51 -24.38
N LEU A 96 19.42 -1.53 -23.73
CA LEU A 96 20.88 -1.45 -23.63
C LEU A 96 21.49 -2.73 -23.03
N VAL A 97 20.91 -3.23 -21.93
CA VAL A 97 21.36 -4.48 -21.29
C VAL A 97 21.19 -5.67 -22.23
N THR A 98 20.11 -5.72 -23.01
CA THR A 98 19.89 -6.82 -23.97
C THR A 98 20.96 -6.83 -25.06
N ILE A 99 21.37 -5.66 -25.57
CA ILE A 99 22.47 -5.55 -26.54
C ILE A 99 23.78 -6.03 -25.92
N LEU A 100 24.11 -5.55 -24.72
CA LEU A 100 25.34 -5.93 -24.01
C LEU A 100 25.42 -7.44 -23.75
N LEU A 101 24.32 -8.06 -23.30
CA LEU A 101 24.24 -9.51 -23.12
C LEU A 101 24.34 -10.25 -24.44
N GLY A 102 23.75 -9.71 -25.51
CA GLY A 102 23.86 -10.24 -26.86
C GLY A 102 25.31 -10.26 -27.36
N LEU A 103 26.03 -9.16 -27.22
CA LEU A 103 27.44 -9.04 -27.57
C LEU A 103 28.33 -9.96 -26.73
N LEU A 104 28.07 -10.05 -25.43
CA LEU A 104 28.77 -10.97 -24.54
C LEU A 104 28.55 -12.42 -24.97
N ALA A 105 27.31 -12.81 -25.27
CA ALA A 105 26.99 -14.13 -25.78
C ALA A 105 27.62 -14.40 -27.15
N ASN A 106 27.67 -13.40 -28.04
CA ASN A 106 28.33 -13.51 -29.34
C ASN A 106 29.80 -13.89 -29.18
N ASN A 107 30.49 -13.23 -28.25
CA ASN A 107 31.89 -13.47 -27.94
C ASN A 107 32.09 -14.87 -27.31
N ILE A 108 31.35 -15.20 -26.24
CA ILE A 108 31.48 -16.48 -25.52
C ILE A 108 31.21 -17.68 -26.43
N PHE A 109 30.16 -17.61 -27.24
CA PHE A 109 29.76 -18.70 -28.12
C PHE A 109 30.40 -18.63 -29.51
N SER A 110 31.33 -17.69 -29.73
CA SER A 110 32.00 -17.47 -31.01
C SER A 110 31.03 -17.38 -32.20
N LYS A 111 29.87 -16.75 -31.96
CA LYS A 111 28.91 -16.46 -33.02
C LYS A 111 29.44 -15.25 -33.81
N ASN A 112 29.21 -15.23 -35.12
CA ASN A 112 29.50 -14.09 -35.98
C ASN A 112 28.19 -13.36 -36.33
N SER A 113 27.38 -13.07 -35.30
CA SER A 113 26.08 -12.41 -35.49
C SER A 113 26.27 -10.91 -35.66
N ASP A 114 25.44 -10.31 -36.50
CA ASP A 114 25.38 -8.85 -36.66
C ASP A 114 24.81 -8.19 -35.40
N ILE A 115 25.37 -7.05 -34.99
CA ILE A 115 24.91 -6.27 -33.84
C ILE A 115 23.44 -5.85 -33.98
N VAL A 116 22.99 -5.61 -35.22
CA VAL A 116 21.60 -5.28 -35.57
C VAL A 116 20.62 -6.35 -35.08
N ASN A 117 21.04 -7.61 -34.97
CA ASN A 117 20.19 -8.69 -34.43
C ASN A 117 19.90 -8.48 -32.95
N TYR A 118 20.90 -8.05 -32.18
CA TYR A 118 20.75 -7.76 -30.75
C TYR A 118 19.98 -6.46 -30.52
N ASP A 119 20.16 -5.49 -31.39
CA ASP A 119 19.36 -4.27 -31.39
C ASP A 119 17.88 -4.55 -31.61
N LEU A 120 17.56 -5.39 -32.60
CA LEU A 120 16.19 -5.80 -32.90
C LEU A 120 15.59 -6.62 -31.75
N ALA A 121 16.35 -7.56 -31.18
CA ALA A 121 15.94 -8.31 -29.99
C ALA A 121 15.65 -7.37 -28.80
N GLY A 122 16.54 -6.40 -28.55
CA GLY A 122 16.37 -5.40 -27.51
C GLY A 122 15.14 -4.51 -27.72
N MET A 123 14.82 -4.16 -28.96
CA MET A 123 13.58 -3.43 -29.32
C MET A 123 12.33 -4.21 -28.89
N PHE A 124 12.27 -5.51 -29.18
CA PHE A 124 11.13 -6.37 -28.78
C PHE A 124 11.04 -6.53 -27.27
N VAL A 125 12.15 -6.73 -26.58
CA VAL A 125 12.19 -6.85 -25.12
C VAL A 125 11.73 -5.54 -24.45
N ALA A 126 12.23 -4.39 -24.92
CA ALA A 126 11.82 -3.07 -24.44
C ALA A 126 10.34 -2.82 -24.71
N SER A 127 9.84 -3.19 -25.89
CA SER A 127 8.42 -3.09 -26.24
C SER A 127 7.55 -3.99 -25.36
N GLY A 128 8.01 -5.21 -25.04
CA GLY A 128 7.33 -6.12 -24.12
C GLY A 128 7.18 -5.53 -22.72
N LEU A 129 8.25 -4.94 -22.18
CA LEU A 129 8.21 -4.24 -20.90
C LEU A 129 7.22 -3.06 -20.93
N ARG A 130 7.30 -2.23 -21.98
CA ARG A 130 6.39 -1.09 -22.18
C ARG A 130 4.93 -1.55 -22.21
N TYR A 131 4.62 -2.57 -23.01
CA TYR A 131 3.29 -3.19 -23.08
C TYR A 131 2.80 -3.63 -21.69
N GLY A 132 3.63 -4.37 -20.96
CA GLY A 132 3.29 -4.90 -19.63
C GLY A 132 2.94 -3.78 -18.66
N ILE A 133 3.74 -2.71 -18.62
CA ILE A 133 3.49 -1.55 -17.76
C ILE A 133 2.24 -0.77 -18.22
N PHE A 134 2.03 -0.60 -19.53
CA PHE A 134 0.86 0.11 -20.05
C PHE A 134 -0.46 -0.60 -19.74
N VAL A 135 -0.50 -1.93 -19.78
CA VAL A 135 -1.70 -2.70 -19.40
C VAL A 135 -1.86 -2.75 -17.88
N SER A 136 -0.80 -3.08 -17.14
CA SER A 136 -0.89 -3.33 -15.69
C SER A 136 -1.01 -2.04 -14.86
N VAL A 137 -0.12 -1.08 -15.06
CA VAL A 137 -0.01 0.13 -14.25
C VAL A 137 -0.91 1.23 -14.81
N PHE A 138 -0.81 1.51 -16.12
CA PHE A 138 -1.61 2.57 -16.71
C PHE A 138 -3.07 2.16 -16.86
N GLY A 139 -3.37 0.88 -17.09
CA GLY A 139 -4.74 0.42 -17.36
C GLY A 139 -5.19 0.72 -18.80
N SER A 140 -4.25 0.79 -19.73
CA SER A 140 -4.55 0.89 -21.16
C SER A 140 -5.06 -0.45 -21.69
N ARG A 141 -6.00 -0.40 -22.65
CA ARG A 141 -6.53 -1.59 -23.33
C ARG A 141 -5.42 -2.32 -24.07
N ILE A 142 -5.46 -3.65 -24.10
CA ILE A 142 -4.42 -4.52 -24.70
C ILE A 142 -4.00 -4.02 -26.09
N ILE A 143 -4.95 -3.85 -27.03
CA ILE A 143 -4.64 -3.43 -28.40
C ILE A 143 -3.96 -2.05 -28.43
N ARG A 144 -4.47 -1.09 -27.64
CA ARG A 144 -3.86 0.25 -27.52
C ARG A 144 -2.44 0.15 -26.95
N SER A 145 -2.22 -0.67 -25.93
CA SER A 145 -0.92 -0.87 -25.30
C SER A 145 0.09 -1.51 -26.25
N VAL A 146 -0.32 -2.48 -27.07
CA VAL A 146 0.53 -3.09 -28.11
C VAL A 146 0.99 -2.03 -29.11
N LEU A 147 0.07 -1.20 -29.62
CA LEU A 147 0.42 -0.15 -30.58
C LEU A 147 1.41 0.86 -29.98
N ILE A 148 1.11 1.39 -28.79
CA ILE A 148 1.95 2.41 -28.14
C ILE A 148 3.31 1.85 -27.71
N SER A 149 3.37 0.56 -27.33
CA SER A 149 4.63 -0.04 -26.88
C SER A 149 5.69 -0.07 -27.97
N PHE A 150 5.28 -0.21 -29.25
CA PHE A 150 6.20 -0.28 -30.39
C PHE A 150 6.55 1.07 -31.02
N ILE A 151 5.67 2.09 -30.96
CA ILE A 151 5.89 3.38 -31.66
C ILE A 151 7.28 3.96 -31.37
N MET A 152 7.62 4.13 -30.09
CA MET A 152 8.91 4.74 -29.72
C MET A 152 10.11 3.85 -30.00
N PRO A 153 10.12 2.56 -29.59
CA PRO A 153 11.20 1.65 -29.95
C PRO A 153 11.44 1.53 -31.46
N THR A 154 10.39 1.51 -32.29
CA THR A 154 10.54 1.46 -33.74
C THR A 154 11.11 2.76 -34.31
N ILE A 155 10.63 3.93 -33.88
CA ILE A 155 11.21 5.22 -34.30
C ILE A 155 12.69 5.27 -33.90
N PHE A 156 13.03 4.85 -32.67
CA PHE A 156 14.41 4.82 -32.20
C PHE A 156 15.28 3.83 -33.00
N PHE A 157 14.75 2.65 -33.34
CA PHE A 157 15.44 1.66 -34.16
C PHE A 157 15.76 2.19 -35.57
N THR A 158 14.88 3.00 -36.17
CA THR A 158 15.21 3.63 -37.47
C THR A 158 16.40 4.60 -37.37
N ASN A 159 16.58 5.26 -36.23
CA ASN A 159 17.76 6.10 -35.97
C ASN A 159 19.01 5.28 -35.61
N LEU A 160 18.88 3.99 -35.31
CA LEU A 160 20.02 3.14 -34.98
C LEU A 160 20.73 2.60 -36.23
N LEU A 161 20.00 2.49 -37.34
CA LEU A 161 20.53 1.99 -38.60
C LEU A 161 21.42 3.05 -39.27
N PRO A 162 22.63 2.69 -39.74
CA PRO A 162 23.49 3.61 -40.50
C PRO A 162 22.77 4.08 -41.78
N TYR A 163 22.95 5.34 -42.17
CA TYR A 163 22.23 5.92 -43.32
C TYR A 163 22.61 5.28 -44.66
N THR A 164 23.81 4.70 -44.72
CA THR A 164 24.34 4.01 -45.89
C THR A 164 23.93 2.54 -45.95
N SER A 165 23.32 2.00 -44.88
CA SER A 165 22.93 0.59 -44.81
C SER A 165 21.58 0.35 -45.51
N THR A 166 21.52 -0.67 -46.37
CA THR A 166 20.25 -1.18 -46.89
C THR A 166 19.67 -2.17 -45.89
N PHE A 167 18.68 -1.76 -45.10
CA PHE A 167 17.98 -2.66 -44.20
C PHE A 167 17.04 -3.58 -44.99
N THR A 168 17.44 -4.84 -45.17
CA THR A 168 16.67 -5.89 -45.82
C THR A 168 15.94 -6.74 -44.78
N LEU A 169 14.63 -6.52 -44.63
CA LEU A 169 13.80 -7.24 -43.66
C LEU A 169 13.87 -8.78 -43.80
N HIS A 170 14.06 -9.26 -45.04
CA HIS A 170 14.17 -10.68 -45.34
C HIS A 170 15.32 -11.38 -44.62
N ASP A 171 16.45 -10.67 -44.43
CA ASP A 171 17.65 -11.24 -43.80
C ASP A 171 17.55 -11.29 -42.26
N ARG A 172 16.42 -10.84 -41.70
CA ARG A 172 16.18 -10.70 -40.25
C ARG A 172 14.88 -11.37 -39.80
N VAL A 173 14.34 -12.28 -40.62
CA VAL A 173 13.07 -12.98 -40.34
C VAL A 173 13.14 -13.79 -39.05
N THR A 174 14.27 -14.43 -38.77
CA THR A 174 14.46 -15.26 -37.56
C THR A 174 14.33 -14.41 -36.29
N GLU A 175 14.98 -13.24 -36.27
CA GLU A 175 14.96 -12.30 -35.15
C GLU A 175 13.57 -11.70 -34.96
N LEU A 176 12.87 -11.38 -36.05
CA LEU A 176 11.47 -10.92 -36.01
C LEU A 176 10.54 -11.98 -35.42
N VAL A 177 10.68 -13.24 -35.84
CA VAL A 177 9.87 -14.35 -35.33
C VAL A 177 10.15 -14.57 -33.83
N MET A 178 11.42 -14.63 -33.44
CA MET A 178 11.83 -14.82 -32.05
C MET A 178 11.40 -13.65 -31.15
N GLY A 179 11.61 -12.41 -31.60
CA GLY A 179 11.18 -11.22 -30.88
C GLY A 179 9.66 -11.14 -30.72
N SER A 180 8.92 -11.47 -31.79
CA SER A 180 7.45 -11.55 -31.75
C SER A 180 6.96 -12.65 -30.82
N LEU A 181 7.65 -13.79 -30.75
CA LEU A 181 7.34 -14.88 -29.82
C LEU A 181 7.53 -14.42 -28.37
N ILE A 182 8.67 -13.79 -28.05
CA ILE A 182 8.95 -13.25 -26.70
C ILE A 182 7.88 -12.22 -26.30
N PHE A 183 7.55 -11.30 -27.21
CA PHE A 183 6.50 -10.32 -26.98
C PHE A 183 5.14 -10.99 -26.72
N THR A 184 4.78 -11.98 -27.54
CA THR A 184 3.52 -12.73 -27.40
C THR A 184 3.46 -13.47 -26.06
N VAL A 185 4.56 -14.07 -25.60
CA VAL A 185 4.65 -14.67 -24.27
C VAL A 185 4.38 -13.62 -23.19
N GLY A 186 4.95 -12.41 -23.30
CA GLY A 186 4.67 -11.30 -22.39
C GLY A 186 3.20 -10.87 -22.39
N VAL A 187 2.54 -10.86 -23.55
CA VAL A 187 1.10 -10.59 -23.70
C VAL A 187 0.27 -11.65 -22.97
N VAL A 188 0.54 -12.94 -23.24
CA VAL A 188 -0.16 -14.06 -22.61
C VAL A 188 0.04 -14.03 -21.10
N TRP A 189 1.28 -13.85 -20.62
CA TRP A 189 1.60 -13.76 -19.20
C TRP A 189 0.86 -12.60 -18.51
N SER A 190 0.74 -11.46 -19.17
CA SER A 190 0.00 -10.30 -18.63
C SER A 190 -1.49 -10.62 -18.48
N ILE A 191 -2.09 -11.34 -19.43
CA ILE A 191 -3.50 -11.77 -19.35
C ILE A 191 -3.70 -12.77 -18.20
N LEU A 192 -2.79 -13.73 -18.05
CA LEU A 192 -2.84 -14.71 -16.96
C LEU A 192 -2.68 -14.03 -15.59
N THR A 193 -1.76 -13.08 -15.48
CA THR A 193 -1.53 -12.31 -14.25
C THR A 193 -2.74 -11.47 -13.86
N ASP A 194 -3.38 -10.81 -14.84
CA ASP A 194 -4.60 -10.03 -14.59
C ASP A 194 -5.75 -10.92 -14.10
N ARG A 195 -5.81 -12.17 -14.58
CA ARG A 195 -6.83 -13.16 -14.19
C ARG A 195 -6.47 -14.00 -12.97
N ALA A 196 -5.27 -13.85 -12.40
CA ALA A 196 -4.82 -14.66 -11.28
C ALA A 196 -5.69 -14.51 -10.03
N GLY A 197 -6.39 -13.38 -9.87
CA GLY A 197 -7.32 -13.14 -8.76
C GLY A 197 -8.69 -13.81 -8.91
N CYS A 198 -9.01 -14.44 -10.04
CA CYS A 198 -10.32 -15.05 -10.27
C CYS A 198 -10.55 -16.29 -9.37
N PRO A 199 -11.77 -16.53 -8.86
CA PRO A 199 -12.99 -15.73 -9.06
C PRO A 199 -13.15 -14.55 -8.08
N ASN A 200 -12.26 -14.42 -7.09
CA ASN A 200 -12.39 -13.41 -6.02
C ASN A 200 -12.31 -11.97 -6.55
N PHE A 201 -11.43 -11.73 -7.51
CA PHE A 201 -11.25 -10.44 -8.17
C PHE A 201 -11.32 -10.60 -9.68
N LYS A 202 -12.10 -9.75 -10.34
CA LYS A 202 -12.28 -9.80 -11.81
C LYS A 202 -11.01 -9.39 -12.57
N SER A 203 -10.14 -8.58 -11.97
CA SER A 203 -8.90 -8.10 -12.56
C SER A 203 -7.94 -7.68 -11.45
N THR A 204 -6.78 -8.35 -11.37
CA THR A 204 -5.69 -8.00 -10.47
C THR A 204 -5.11 -6.63 -10.85
N PHE A 205 -5.04 -6.31 -12.13
CA PHE A 205 -4.52 -5.01 -12.58
C PHE A 205 -5.43 -3.85 -12.18
N ARG A 206 -6.76 -4.04 -12.16
CA ARG A 206 -7.68 -3.00 -11.65
C ARG A 206 -7.42 -2.67 -10.19
N ILE A 207 -7.10 -3.68 -9.35
CA ILE A 207 -6.72 -3.46 -7.94
C ILE A 207 -5.40 -2.71 -7.86
N LEU A 208 -4.38 -3.15 -8.62
CA LEU A 208 -3.09 -2.47 -8.67
C LEU A 208 -3.25 -1.00 -9.07
N GLN A 209 -4.05 -0.72 -10.11
CA GLN A 209 -4.33 0.63 -10.58
C GLN A 209 -5.05 1.46 -9.52
N ALA A 210 -6.09 0.90 -8.88
CA ALA A 210 -6.82 1.57 -7.81
C ALA A 210 -5.92 1.88 -6.62
N PHE A 211 -5.09 0.93 -6.19
CA PHE A 211 -4.11 1.10 -5.14
C PHE A 211 -3.08 2.18 -5.50
N LEU A 212 -2.49 2.14 -6.69
CA LEU A 212 -1.52 3.15 -7.13
C LEU A 212 -2.17 4.54 -7.26
N SER A 213 -3.41 4.64 -7.70
CA SER A 213 -4.17 5.90 -7.72
C SER A 213 -4.40 6.45 -6.32
N ALA A 214 -4.80 5.60 -5.36
CA ALA A 214 -4.99 6.00 -3.97
C ALA A 214 -3.66 6.44 -3.32
N TRP A 215 -2.62 5.61 -3.45
CA TRP A 215 -1.33 5.82 -2.79
C TRP A 215 -0.52 6.98 -3.37
N THR A 216 -0.47 7.12 -4.70
CA THR A 216 0.38 8.13 -5.36
C THR A 216 -0.34 9.42 -5.71
N GLU A 217 -1.68 9.43 -5.63
CA GLU A 217 -2.50 10.55 -6.09
C GLU A 217 -3.61 10.97 -5.12
N ASN A 218 -3.76 10.30 -3.97
CA ASN A 218 -4.87 10.52 -3.02
C ASN A 218 -6.25 10.44 -3.72
N ARG A 219 -6.39 9.50 -4.67
CA ARG A 219 -7.63 9.20 -5.40
C ARG A 219 -8.12 7.80 -5.02
N GLN A 220 -8.82 7.71 -3.90
CA GLN A 220 -9.25 6.45 -3.28
C GLN A 220 -10.52 5.84 -3.89
N GLU A 221 -11.28 6.58 -4.71
CA GLU A 221 -12.64 6.22 -5.13
C GLU A 221 -12.69 4.84 -5.78
N LYS A 222 -11.75 4.53 -6.67
CA LYS A 222 -11.70 3.23 -7.35
C LYS A 222 -11.42 2.06 -6.40
N MET A 223 -10.68 2.31 -5.33
CA MET A 223 -10.37 1.29 -4.33
C MET A 223 -11.55 1.13 -3.37
N GLU A 224 -12.18 2.23 -2.99
CA GLU A 224 -13.43 2.26 -2.23
C GLU A 224 -14.54 1.50 -2.96
N ASP A 225 -14.74 1.71 -4.27
CA ASP A 225 -15.71 0.95 -5.09
C ASP A 225 -15.44 -0.56 -5.02
N ILE A 226 -14.16 -0.96 -5.08
CA ILE A 226 -13.78 -2.38 -5.02
C ILE A 226 -14.10 -2.95 -3.64
N PHE A 227 -13.73 -2.25 -2.57
CA PHE A 227 -13.99 -2.69 -1.20
C PHE A 227 -15.48 -2.73 -0.89
N GLU A 228 -16.21 -1.66 -1.22
CA GLU A 228 -17.66 -1.56 -1.00
C GLU A 228 -18.43 -2.66 -1.73
N SER A 229 -18.05 -2.99 -2.97
CA SER A 229 -18.68 -4.09 -3.73
C SER A 229 -18.49 -5.48 -3.10
N ARG A 230 -17.59 -5.60 -2.13
CA ARG A 230 -17.26 -6.83 -1.39
C ARG A 230 -17.60 -6.72 0.09
N SER A 231 -18.11 -5.58 0.54
CA SER A 231 -18.56 -5.37 1.92
C SER A 231 -19.94 -5.97 2.14
N LYS A 232 -20.24 -6.24 3.42
CA LYS A 232 -21.57 -6.57 3.90
C LYS A 232 -22.08 -5.44 4.79
N VAL A 233 -23.40 -5.24 4.79
CA VAL A 233 -24.04 -4.39 5.80
C VAL A 233 -23.96 -5.13 7.13
N ASP A 234 -23.50 -4.44 8.17
CA ASP A 234 -23.38 -4.97 9.51
C ASP A 234 -23.71 -3.88 10.55
N GLU A 235 -24.08 -4.29 11.75
CA GLU A 235 -24.31 -3.37 12.86
C GLU A 235 -23.05 -3.27 13.72
N ILE A 236 -22.50 -2.06 13.79
CA ILE A 236 -21.32 -1.76 14.61
C ILE A 236 -21.74 -1.10 15.91
N ARG A 237 -20.99 -1.40 16.98
CA ARG A 237 -21.18 -0.79 18.29
C ARG A 237 -20.00 0.13 18.59
N THR A 238 -20.26 1.19 19.34
CA THR A 238 -19.23 2.07 19.89
C THR A 238 -19.57 2.36 21.32
N ARG A 239 -18.61 2.11 22.22
CA ARG A 239 -18.76 2.41 23.64
C ARG A 239 -18.05 3.71 23.95
N MET A 240 -18.69 4.51 24.80
CA MET A 240 -18.14 5.79 25.21
C MET A 240 -18.36 6.07 26.68
N MET A 241 -17.35 6.68 27.30
CA MET A 241 -17.49 7.35 28.58
C MET A 241 -17.39 8.85 28.34
N LYS A 242 -18.43 9.57 28.77
CA LYS A 242 -18.46 11.03 28.77
C LYS A 242 -18.14 11.52 30.16
N PHE A 243 -17.10 12.32 30.28
CA PHE A 243 -16.67 12.94 31.52
C PHE A 243 -16.92 14.44 31.48
N GLU A 244 -17.57 14.97 32.51
CA GLU A 244 -17.85 16.39 32.66
C GLU A 244 -16.90 16.99 33.70
N ARG A 245 -16.11 17.97 33.26
CA ARG A 245 -15.18 18.70 34.13
C ARG A 245 -15.90 19.81 34.87
N GLN A 246 -15.29 20.28 35.95
CA GLN A 246 -15.80 21.41 36.74
C GLN A 246 -15.91 22.72 35.93
N ASP A 247 -15.10 22.89 34.89
CA ASP A 247 -15.15 24.04 33.97
C ASP A 247 -16.19 23.88 32.84
N GLY A 248 -17.04 22.85 32.92
CA GLY A 248 -18.09 22.56 31.94
C GLY A 248 -17.60 21.88 30.65
N LYS A 249 -16.29 21.67 30.49
CA LYS A 249 -15.75 20.96 29.31
C LYS A 249 -16.01 19.46 29.40
N GLN A 250 -16.35 18.87 28.26
CA GLN A 250 -16.57 17.44 28.13
C GLN A 250 -15.33 16.76 27.56
N VAL A 251 -14.97 15.61 28.12
CA VAL A 251 -13.90 14.73 27.63
C VAL A 251 -14.50 13.36 27.36
N PHE A 252 -14.18 12.79 26.21
CA PHE A 252 -14.72 11.50 25.77
C PHE A 252 -13.63 10.44 25.78
N VAL A 253 -13.91 9.28 26.35
CA VAL A 253 -13.13 8.06 26.06
C VAL A 253 -13.97 7.24 25.08
N VAL A 254 -13.44 7.00 23.89
CA VAL A 254 -14.17 6.40 22.77
C VAL A 254 -13.51 5.08 22.39
N LEU A 255 -14.30 4.02 22.38
CA LEU A 255 -13.89 2.67 22.01
C LEU A 255 -14.79 2.17 20.88
N PRO A 256 -14.43 2.42 19.62
CA PRO A 256 -15.17 1.92 18.47
C PRO A 256 -14.89 0.43 18.27
N ASP A 257 -15.93 -0.35 18.00
CA ASP A 257 -15.78 -1.75 17.56
C ASP A 257 -15.50 -1.79 16.04
N ILE A 258 -14.54 -0.97 15.61
CA ILE A 258 -14.17 -0.76 14.21
C ILE A 258 -12.67 -0.77 14.16
N HIS A 259 -12.12 -1.71 13.41
CA HIS A 259 -10.69 -1.73 13.14
C HIS A 259 -10.36 -0.69 12.06
N PRO A 260 -9.33 0.16 12.20
CA PRO A 260 -8.90 1.05 11.12
C PRO A 260 -8.42 0.28 9.89
N GLY A 261 -8.75 0.77 8.69
CA GLY A 261 -8.30 0.13 7.45
C GLY A 261 -6.77 0.21 7.28
N PRO A 262 -6.11 -0.83 6.72
CA PRO A 262 -4.65 -0.86 6.63
C PRO A 262 -4.05 0.08 5.59
N PHE A 263 -4.88 0.66 4.70
CA PHE A 263 -4.41 1.45 3.56
C PHE A 263 -4.93 2.88 3.60
N ASN A 264 -4.06 3.84 3.94
CA ASN A 264 -4.38 5.26 3.81
C ASN A 264 -4.32 5.72 2.33
N PRO A 265 -5.27 6.54 1.83
CA PRO A 265 -6.37 7.22 2.54
C PRO A 265 -7.76 6.56 2.39
N ILE A 266 -7.83 5.24 2.27
CA ILE A 266 -9.06 4.53 1.91
C ILE A 266 -9.96 4.36 3.14
N GLY A 267 -11.22 4.76 3.01
CA GLY A 267 -12.24 4.53 4.03
C GLY A 267 -11.82 4.91 5.44
N GLY A 268 -11.96 3.95 6.36
CA GLY A 268 -11.68 4.09 7.79
C GLY A 268 -10.19 4.10 8.19
N SER A 269 -9.24 4.22 7.25
CA SER A 269 -7.81 4.07 7.55
C SER A 269 -7.26 5.03 8.62
N ASN A 270 -7.84 6.22 8.74
CA ASN A 270 -7.44 7.24 9.72
C ASN A 270 -8.55 7.53 10.74
N LEU A 271 -9.30 6.49 11.12
CA LEU A 271 -10.46 6.61 12.00
C LEU A 271 -10.14 7.26 13.37
N PRO A 272 -9.04 6.92 14.08
CA PRO A 272 -8.75 7.53 15.37
C PRO A 272 -8.60 9.05 15.30
N HIS A 273 -7.89 9.55 14.29
CA HIS A 273 -7.74 10.99 14.07
C HIS A 273 -9.07 11.66 13.68
N LYS A 274 -9.92 10.99 12.89
CA LYS A 274 -11.25 11.51 12.53
C LYS A 274 -12.15 11.62 13.77
N LEU A 275 -12.18 10.61 14.62
CA LEU A 275 -12.92 10.62 15.89
C LEU A 275 -12.40 11.71 16.85
N PHE A 276 -11.09 11.81 16.98
CA PHE A 276 -10.46 12.85 17.80
C PHE A 276 -10.87 14.27 17.36
N ASN A 277 -10.89 14.54 16.05
CA ASN A 277 -11.36 15.82 15.52
C ASN A 277 -12.88 16.01 15.64
N PHE A 278 -13.66 14.93 15.47
CA PHE A 278 -15.12 14.97 15.64
C PHE A 278 -15.51 15.45 17.05
N PHE A 279 -14.79 14.99 18.08
CA PHE A 279 -14.94 15.45 19.46
C PHE A 279 -14.13 16.71 19.80
N GLN A 280 -13.82 17.55 18.80
CA GLN A 280 -13.13 18.84 18.97
C GLN A 280 -11.82 18.73 19.75
N LYS A 281 -11.05 17.66 19.53
CA LYS A 281 -9.78 17.39 20.22
C LYS A 281 -9.91 17.14 21.73
N ASN A 282 -11.11 16.75 22.20
CA ASN A 282 -11.38 16.39 23.59
C ASN A 282 -11.76 14.91 23.71
N ALA A 283 -11.03 14.03 23.01
CA ALA A 283 -11.26 12.60 23.07
C ALA A 283 -9.96 11.80 23.23
N ILE A 284 -10.07 10.67 23.92
CA ILE A 284 -9.10 9.59 23.93
C ILE A 284 -9.75 8.45 23.13
N VAL A 285 -9.22 8.18 21.94
CA VAL A 285 -9.70 7.09 21.09
C VAL A 285 -8.84 5.86 21.36
N LEU A 286 -9.47 4.80 21.84
CA LEU A 286 -8.82 3.56 22.24
C LEU A 286 -9.07 2.46 21.22
N HIS A 287 -8.19 1.47 21.21
CA HIS A 287 -8.32 0.29 20.36
C HIS A 287 -9.14 -0.79 21.08
N SER A 288 -10.14 -1.34 20.38
CA SER A 288 -11.00 -2.42 20.87
C SER A 288 -10.54 -3.76 20.32
N ILE A 289 -11.01 -4.85 20.95
CA ILE A 289 -10.93 -6.18 20.35
C ILE A 289 -11.81 -6.18 19.09
N SER A 290 -11.18 -5.99 17.94
CA SER A 290 -11.79 -5.89 16.62
C SER A 290 -10.85 -6.47 15.56
N ASP A 291 -11.38 -6.90 14.43
CA ASP A 291 -10.60 -7.38 13.30
C ASP A 291 -10.96 -6.64 12.01
N HIS A 292 -10.25 -6.97 10.93
CA HIS A 292 -10.45 -6.36 9.62
C HIS A 292 -11.82 -6.64 8.98
N SER A 293 -12.67 -7.51 9.55
CA SER A 293 -14.03 -7.72 9.04
C SER A 293 -14.94 -6.50 9.29
N LEU A 294 -14.54 -5.63 10.23
CA LEU A 294 -15.27 -4.42 10.62
C LEU A 294 -14.63 -3.14 10.07
N ASN A 295 -13.75 -3.24 9.06
CA ASN A 295 -13.20 -2.05 8.40
C ASN A 295 -14.30 -1.30 7.64
N LEU A 296 -14.38 0.02 7.83
CA LEU A 296 -15.26 0.88 7.02
C LEU A 296 -14.67 1.05 5.61
N PRO A 297 -15.39 0.64 4.55
CA PRO A 297 -14.82 0.52 3.20
C PRO A 297 -14.63 1.87 2.51
N THR A 298 -15.44 2.88 2.83
CA THR A 298 -15.46 4.17 2.13
C THR A 298 -15.53 5.36 3.09
N ILE A 299 -15.08 6.54 2.64
CA ILE A 299 -15.22 7.77 3.41
C ILE A 299 -16.70 8.11 3.67
N SER A 300 -17.60 7.73 2.75
CA SER A 300 -19.04 7.87 2.94
C SER A 300 -19.52 7.10 4.16
N GLU A 301 -19.12 5.84 4.30
CA GLU A 301 -19.44 5.01 5.48
C GLU A 301 -18.81 5.56 6.76
N VAL A 302 -17.60 6.11 6.68
CA VAL A 302 -16.97 6.81 7.82
C VAL A 302 -17.80 8.02 8.25
N ASN A 303 -18.29 8.83 7.31
CA ASN A 303 -19.11 9.99 7.63
C ASN A 303 -20.46 9.58 8.22
N LYS A 304 -21.11 8.54 7.68
CA LYS A 304 -22.34 7.96 8.26
C LYS A 304 -22.12 7.49 9.69
N TYR A 305 -21.00 6.81 9.94
CA TYR A 305 -20.61 6.39 11.29
C TYR A 305 -20.43 7.61 12.22
N LEU A 306 -19.66 8.62 11.81
CA LEU A 306 -19.46 9.82 12.64
C LEU A 306 -20.76 10.57 12.93
N GLU A 307 -21.65 10.71 11.94
CA GLU A 307 -22.96 11.32 12.14
C GLU A 307 -23.83 10.53 13.12
N SER A 308 -23.74 9.19 13.11
CA SER A 308 -24.46 8.34 14.08
C SER A 308 -24.06 8.62 15.54
N LEU A 309 -22.82 9.08 15.77
CA LEU A 309 -22.32 9.42 17.10
C LEU A 309 -22.94 10.69 17.69
N LYS A 310 -23.76 11.44 16.94
CA LYS A 310 -24.54 12.56 17.51
C LYS A 310 -25.75 12.08 18.32
N ASN A 311 -26.24 10.87 18.06
CA ASN A 311 -27.46 10.32 18.66
C ASN A 311 -27.14 9.33 19.79
N LEU A 312 -26.40 9.78 20.79
CA LEU A 312 -25.92 8.91 21.88
C LEU A 312 -26.98 8.64 22.94
N ILE A 313 -27.06 7.38 23.36
CA ILE A 313 -27.92 6.94 24.45
C ILE A 313 -27.06 6.78 25.71
N ILE A 314 -27.32 7.61 26.72
CA ILE A 314 -26.68 7.46 28.04
C ILE A 314 -27.33 6.29 28.75
N LYS A 315 -26.61 5.18 28.87
CA LYS A 315 -27.10 3.98 29.58
C LYS A 315 -26.92 4.06 31.10
N ASN A 316 -25.78 4.59 31.54
CA ASN A 316 -25.38 4.69 32.94
C ASN A 316 -24.74 6.06 33.21
N SER A 317 -24.87 6.54 34.44
CA SER A 317 -24.23 7.78 34.91
C SER A 317 -23.81 7.64 36.37
N GLY A 318 -22.69 8.26 36.75
CA GLY A 318 -22.19 8.27 38.12
C GLY A 318 -20.96 9.15 38.27
N ASN A 319 -20.60 9.46 39.51
CA ASN A 319 -19.48 10.34 39.88
C ASN A 319 -18.44 9.65 40.78
N GLU A 320 -18.53 8.33 40.91
CA GLU A 320 -17.62 7.51 41.70
C GLU A 320 -17.04 6.37 40.87
N CYS A 321 -15.83 5.93 41.22
CA CYS A 321 -15.22 4.74 40.67
C CYS A 321 -14.38 4.01 41.73
N SER A 322 -14.06 2.74 41.50
CA SER A 322 -13.05 2.05 42.31
C SER A 322 -11.65 2.65 42.10
N LEU A 323 -10.72 2.35 43.01
CA LEU A 323 -9.30 2.44 42.68
C LEU A 323 -8.95 1.47 41.53
N PRO A 324 -7.90 1.74 40.73
CA PRO A 324 -7.44 0.81 39.71
C PRO A 324 -7.08 -0.54 40.32
N LEU A 325 -7.68 -1.61 39.82
CA LEU A 325 -7.31 -2.98 40.13
C LEU A 325 -6.38 -3.48 39.04
N GLN A 326 -5.14 -3.79 39.41
CA GLN A 326 -4.20 -4.45 38.52
C GLN A 326 -4.04 -5.92 38.91
N THR A 327 -4.26 -6.81 37.95
CA THR A 327 -4.06 -8.24 38.10
C THR A 327 -3.12 -8.72 37.01
N LYS A 328 -2.27 -9.69 37.34
CA LYS A 328 -1.28 -10.25 36.43
C LYS A 328 -1.33 -11.76 36.46
N SER A 329 -1.21 -12.38 35.29
CA SER A 329 -0.97 -13.82 35.13
C SER A 329 -0.08 -14.03 33.92
N ASN A 330 1.04 -14.72 34.10
CA ASN A 330 2.10 -14.83 33.10
C ASN A 330 2.48 -13.44 32.56
N ASP A 331 2.43 -13.27 31.24
CA ASP A 331 2.77 -12.03 30.56
C ASP A 331 1.60 -11.03 30.48
N PHE A 332 0.38 -11.43 30.84
CA PHE A 332 -0.79 -10.57 30.75
C PHE A 332 -1.00 -9.76 32.01
N THR A 333 -1.24 -8.45 31.83
CA THR A 333 -1.65 -7.53 32.88
C THR A 333 -3.00 -6.91 32.51
N LEU A 334 -3.97 -7.01 33.42
CA LEU A 334 -5.29 -6.41 33.29
C LEU A 334 -5.37 -5.25 34.28
N THR A 335 -5.74 -4.07 33.78
CA THR A 335 -6.02 -2.90 34.61
C THR A 335 -7.50 -2.57 34.53
N CYS A 336 -8.21 -2.68 35.64
CA CYS A 336 -9.66 -2.56 35.71
C CYS A 336 -10.11 -1.38 36.59
N LEU A 337 -11.14 -0.67 36.15
CA LEU A 337 -11.87 0.34 36.93
C LEU A 337 -13.36 -0.02 36.93
N ASN A 338 -13.98 0.14 38.09
CA ASN A 338 -15.41 -0.07 38.26
C ASN A 338 -16.13 1.26 38.45
N PHE A 339 -17.03 1.59 37.53
CA PHE A 339 -17.94 2.74 37.60
C PHE A 339 -19.34 2.29 38.04
N ASN A 340 -19.39 1.48 39.11
CA ASN A 340 -20.57 0.85 39.70
C ASN A 340 -21.24 -0.20 38.80
N THR A 341 -21.93 0.23 37.73
CA THR A 341 -22.63 -0.66 36.80
C THR A 341 -21.86 -0.92 35.51
N SER A 342 -20.79 -0.16 35.25
CA SER A 342 -19.94 -0.30 34.06
C SER A 342 -18.49 -0.58 34.44
N VAL A 343 -17.82 -1.44 33.65
CA VAL A 343 -16.40 -1.77 33.83
C VAL A 343 -15.56 -1.15 32.72
N PHE A 344 -14.37 -0.67 33.06
CA PHE A 344 -13.33 -0.32 32.09
C PHE A 344 -12.14 -1.25 32.32
N MET A 345 -11.70 -1.97 31.30
CA MET A 345 -10.65 -2.98 31.38
C MET A 345 -9.63 -2.74 30.27
N ILE A 346 -8.36 -2.59 30.63
CA ILE A 346 -7.25 -2.57 29.69
C ILE A 346 -6.50 -3.89 29.78
N ILE A 347 -6.31 -4.55 28.64
CA ILE A 347 -5.50 -5.77 28.50
C ILE A 347 -4.18 -5.40 27.85
N SER A 348 -3.07 -5.73 28.53
CA SER A 348 -1.71 -5.54 28.04
C SER A 348 -0.90 -6.81 28.19
N LYS A 349 0.13 -6.98 27.36
CA LYS A 349 1.04 -8.12 27.40
C LYS A 349 2.50 -7.65 27.33
N ASP A 350 3.33 -8.07 28.28
CA ASP A 350 4.72 -7.60 28.39
C ASP A 350 5.58 -8.01 27.18
N SER A 351 5.36 -9.22 26.65
CA SER A 351 6.07 -9.74 25.46
C SER A 351 5.51 -9.25 24.13
N GLY A 352 4.45 -8.43 24.15
CA GLY A 352 3.73 -7.98 22.97
C GLY A 352 2.80 -9.04 22.37
N MET A 353 1.82 -8.59 21.61
CA MET A 353 0.83 -9.44 20.94
C MET A 353 0.35 -8.79 19.64
N GLU A 354 -0.22 -9.60 18.76
CA GLU A 354 -1.15 -9.13 17.72
C GLU A 354 -2.55 -8.92 18.32
N ASP A 355 -3.47 -8.33 17.55
CA ASP A 355 -4.87 -8.11 17.93
C ASP A 355 -5.50 -9.33 18.61
N LEU A 356 -6.18 -9.07 19.73
CA LEU A 356 -6.87 -10.12 20.47
C LEU A 356 -8.02 -10.74 19.64
N PRO A 357 -8.23 -12.07 19.71
CA PRO A 357 -9.35 -12.73 19.05
C PRO A 357 -10.69 -12.31 19.65
N TYR A 358 -11.71 -12.19 18.79
CA TYR A 358 -13.08 -11.80 19.16
C TYR A 358 -13.72 -12.73 20.22
N SER A 359 -13.32 -14.01 20.26
CA SER A 359 -13.79 -14.97 21.27
C SER A 359 -13.51 -14.54 22.72
N ILE A 360 -12.42 -13.81 22.97
CA ILE A 360 -12.12 -13.26 24.30
C ILE A 360 -13.16 -12.23 24.69
N ARG A 361 -13.50 -11.35 23.76
CA ARG A 361 -14.50 -10.32 23.99
C ARG A 361 -15.85 -10.96 24.35
N GLU A 362 -16.31 -11.94 23.58
CA GLU A 362 -17.57 -12.63 23.85
C GLU A 362 -17.60 -13.23 25.27
N LYS A 363 -16.56 -13.98 25.64
CA LYS A 363 -16.44 -14.59 26.98
C LYS A 363 -16.39 -13.54 28.09
N VAL A 364 -15.59 -12.48 27.92
CA VAL A 364 -15.48 -11.43 28.94
C VAL A 364 -16.80 -10.66 29.08
N GLU A 365 -17.51 -10.39 27.99
CA GLU A 365 -18.85 -9.76 28.04
C GLU A 365 -19.88 -10.66 28.76
N GLU A 366 -19.77 -11.99 28.62
CA GLU A 366 -20.58 -12.95 29.39
C GLU A 366 -20.25 -12.89 30.89
N TYR A 367 -18.97 -12.95 31.26
CA TYR A 367 -18.53 -12.86 32.66
C TYR A 367 -18.95 -11.55 33.33
N VAL A 368 -18.99 -10.44 32.58
CA VAL A 368 -19.48 -9.14 33.07
C VAL A 368 -20.95 -9.21 33.45
N LYS A 369 -21.79 -9.85 32.63
CA LYS A 369 -23.22 -10.05 32.91
C LYS A 369 -23.45 -10.98 34.10
N GLU A 370 -22.70 -12.08 34.20
CA GLU A 370 -22.75 -12.99 35.37
C GLU A 370 -22.29 -12.28 36.64
N ALA A 371 -21.30 -11.40 36.52
CA ALA A 371 -20.90 -10.49 37.56
C ALA A 371 -21.90 -9.35 37.78
N GLY A 372 -23.08 -9.32 37.17
CA GLY A 372 -24.11 -8.31 37.44
C GLY A 372 -23.71 -6.88 37.06
N PHE A 373 -22.66 -6.71 36.25
CA PHE A 373 -22.37 -5.44 35.60
C PHE A 373 -23.21 -5.35 34.32
N SER A 374 -23.58 -4.12 33.95
CA SER A 374 -24.44 -3.85 32.79
C SER A 374 -23.65 -3.72 31.48
N ASP A 375 -22.40 -3.28 31.54
CA ASP A 375 -21.54 -3.10 30.35
C ASP A 375 -20.06 -3.10 30.70
N ILE A 376 -19.20 -3.30 29.69
CA ILE A 376 -17.75 -3.24 29.80
C ILE A 376 -17.12 -2.57 28.58
N MET A 377 -16.10 -1.73 28.80
CA MET A 377 -15.16 -1.30 27.76
C MET A 377 -13.89 -2.14 27.87
N ILE A 378 -13.63 -2.97 26.86
CA ILE A 378 -12.44 -3.85 26.79
C ILE A 378 -11.46 -3.24 25.80
N VAL A 379 -10.37 -2.69 26.34
CA VAL A 379 -9.31 -2.04 25.59
C VAL A 379 -8.21 -3.06 25.32
N ASP A 380 -7.95 -3.29 24.05
CA ASP A 380 -6.73 -3.99 23.62
C ASP A 380 -5.61 -2.94 23.57
N ALA A 381 -4.71 -2.98 24.55
CA ALA A 381 -3.64 -1.98 24.63
C ALA A 381 -2.65 -2.11 23.47
N HIS A 382 -2.53 -3.31 22.88
CA HIS A 382 -1.58 -3.63 21.83
C HIS A 382 -0.19 -3.01 22.07
N ASN A 383 0.26 -3.05 23.34
CA ASN A 383 1.29 -2.18 23.91
C ASN A 383 2.71 -2.46 23.39
N ALA A 384 2.92 -3.62 22.77
CA ALA A 384 4.14 -4.00 22.11
C ALA A 384 3.82 -4.95 20.94
N LEU A 385 4.61 -4.88 19.88
CA LEU A 385 4.51 -5.80 18.75
C LEU A 385 4.86 -7.21 19.22
N GLY A 386 4.02 -8.19 18.89
CA GLY A 386 4.26 -9.59 19.21
C GLY A 386 3.58 -10.52 18.23
N LYS A 387 3.39 -11.78 18.62
CA LYS A 387 2.68 -12.77 17.80
C LYS A 387 1.23 -12.85 18.24
N LYS A 388 0.39 -13.43 17.38
CA LYS A 388 -0.94 -13.88 17.78
C LYS A 388 -0.82 -14.81 18.98
N ILE A 389 -1.65 -14.57 19.99
CA ILE A 389 -1.70 -15.38 21.20
C ILE A 389 -2.19 -16.80 20.88
N SER A 390 -1.68 -17.78 21.62
CA SER A 390 -2.10 -19.17 21.55
C SER A 390 -3.45 -19.40 22.23
N SER A 391 -4.09 -20.54 21.96
CA SER A 391 -5.36 -20.92 22.64
C SER A 391 -5.19 -21.14 24.14
N GLU A 392 -3.99 -21.54 24.59
CA GLU A 392 -3.66 -21.63 26.01
C GLU A 392 -3.61 -20.24 26.65
N GLU A 393 -2.91 -19.29 26.01
CA GLU A 393 -2.88 -17.89 26.42
C GLU A 393 -4.27 -17.24 26.43
N GLU A 394 -5.12 -17.55 25.45
CA GLU A 394 -6.52 -17.11 25.43
C GLU A 394 -7.28 -17.59 26.68
N THR A 395 -7.08 -18.84 27.08
CA THR A 395 -7.73 -19.42 28.27
C THR A 395 -7.23 -18.74 29.54
N ILE A 396 -5.91 -18.58 29.68
CA ILE A 396 -5.28 -17.87 30.80
C ILE A 396 -5.82 -16.44 30.93
N LEU A 397 -5.96 -15.73 29.81
CA LEU A 397 -6.49 -14.38 29.77
C LEU A 397 -7.97 -14.32 30.18
N CYS A 398 -8.79 -15.27 29.73
CA CYS A 398 -10.20 -15.36 30.12
C CYS A 398 -10.35 -15.64 31.63
N ASP A 399 -9.55 -16.57 32.19
CA ASP A 399 -9.55 -16.89 33.61
C ASP A 399 -9.09 -15.69 34.45
N LEU A 400 -8.06 -14.98 33.98
CA LEU A 400 -7.58 -13.75 34.59
C LEU A 400 -8.67 -12.68 34.58
N ALA A 401 -9.40 -12.51 33.47
CA ALA A 401 -10.52 -11.57 33.38
C ALA A 401 -11.64 -11.91 34.36
N LEU A 402 -12.07 -13.17 34.43
CA LEU A 402 -13.10 -13.64 35.38
C LEU A 402 -12.69 -13.38 36.84
N SER A 403 -11.45 -13.74 37.20
CA SER A 403 -10.94 -13.50 38.56
C SER A 403 -10.85 -12.01 38.90
N SER A 404 -10.51 -11.17 37.92
CA SER A 404 -10.43 -9.72 38.06
C SER A 404 -11.81 -9.12 38.30
N LEU A 405 -12.82 -9.52 37.53
CA LEU A 405 -14.21 -9.06 37.70
C LEU A 405 -14.78 -9.44 39.08
N LYS A 406 -14.48 -10.64 39.58
CA LYS A 406 -14.88 -11.07 40.94
C LYS A 406 -14.25 -10.19 42.03
N LYS A 407 -12.95 -9.91 41.93
CA LYS A 407 -12.25 -9.01 42.87
C LYS A 407 -12.80 -7.59 42.80
N LEU A 408 -13.08 -7.11 41.59
CA LEU A 408 -13.54 -5.76 41.31
C LEU A 408 -14.86 -5.40 42.04
N LYS A 409 -15.76 -6.36 42.25
CA LYS A 409 -17.01 -6.17 43.02
C LYS A 409 -16.81 -5.77 44.48
N SER A 410 -15.71 -6.22 45.09
CA SER A 410 -15.46 -6.02 46.51
C SER A 410 -14.81 -4.68 46.83
N LEU A 411 -14.43 -3.92 45.79
CA LEU A 411 -13.72 -2.65 45.97
C LEU A 411 -14.67 -1.55 46.41
N LYS A 412 -14.13 -0.66 47.26
CA LYS A 412 -14.82 0.56 47.66
C LYS A 412 -14.82 1.57 46.51
N TYR A 413 -15.88 2.36 46.45
CA TYR A 413 -16.02 3.46 45.51
C TYR A 413 -15.48 4.76 46.11
N HIS A 414 -14.92 5.59 45.25
CA HIS A 414 -14.34 6.88 45.57
C HIS A 414 -14.78 7.91 44.55
N SER A 415 -15.07 9.13 44.99
CA SER A 415 -15.24 10.25 44.07
C SER A 415 -13.92 10.55 43.35
N TYR A 416 -13.99 10.90 42.07
CA TYR A 416 -12.81 11.19 41.25
C TYR A 416 -12.83 12.62 40.69
N ARG A 417 -11.67 13.09 40.24
CA ARG A 417 -11.50 14.32 39.46
C ARG A 417 -10.81 13.98 38.15
N ILE A 418 -11.04 14.78 37.11
CA ILE A 418 -10.55 14.49 35.77
C ILE A 418 -9.68 15.63 35.28
N GLY A 419 -8.46 15.27 34.90
CA GLY A 419 -7.55 16.11 34.13
C GLY A 419 -7.49 15.62 32.69
N TYR A 420 -7.47 16.55 31.73
CA TYR A 420 -7.23 16.25 30.33
C TYR A 420 -6.42 17.39 29.72
N ALA A 421 -5.39 17.02 28.96
CA ALA A 421 -4.52 17.91 28.21
C ALA A 421 -4.34 17.33 26.81
N ASN A 422 -4.36 18.20 25.80
CA ASN A 422 -4.09 17.87 24.42
C ASN A 422 -3.24 18.96 23.77
#